data_AF-A0A7L9WQ74-F1
#
_entry.id   AF-A0A7L9WQ74-F1
#
_cell.length_a   1.000
_cell.length_b   1.000
_cell.length_c   1.000
_cell.angle_alpha   90.00
_cell.angle_beta   90.00
_cell.angle_gamma   90.00
#
_symmetry.space_group_name_H-M   'P 1'
#
loop_
_entity.id
_entity.type
_entity.pdbx_description
1 polymer ?
#
loop_
_entity_poly.entity_id
_entity_poly.type
_entity_poly.pdbx_seq_one_letter_code
_entity_poly.pdbx_strand_id
1 'polypeptide(L)'
;MTDPFKVLGLSRDTATQSDVKSAYARLLKVTRPEDDRAAFMELREAFEQARRTVPVQLPIAEAPAKTSVETETGSQLLMPVRRIEWHYDDALNWNFDTSPKGKLSESVIRWMVAGGPDAATRVPAFAEARIALDKHDADAFLDQITEFIFAATDPEERRHTKPVWEPIEGTRPAWLTDDLIRALANDIGLLQVRPMNAYTARSFNTVQALFASVLDRNAAAAPVDVLEKFQHEQNEAYKDDHGSYFDRHQKAWVDLSPVGVAMADLKAAFDANADDMVETCKPILQREDIQALDEFQNLDNQLRFHIAEASGGNSGIRWPTYADWMTPDLLALLDDTFGWTRHFGNHPWERQQYDWLHRVLDRHGALSAAADRERARAREHAQAHASEPRRDARMPGILELFFARPRTLMITYYVYRVVQVIWRLAV
;
A
#
# COMPACT_ATOMS: atom_id res chain seq x y z
N MET A 1 -34.82 -19.72 6.67
CA MET A 1 -33.86 -18.75 7.23
C MET A 1 -33.18 -19.41 8.41
N THR A 2 -31.88 -19.70 8.27
CA THR A 2 -31.04 -20.27 9.32
C THR A 2 -30.72 -19.19 10.35
N ASP A 3 -30.70 -19.53 11.63
CA ASP A 3 -30.35 -18.58 12.70
C ASP A 3 -28.84 -18.23 12.63
N PRO A 4 -28.46 -16.96 12.42
CA PRO A 4 -27.07 -16.56 12.22
C PRO A 4 -26.17 -16.85 13.44
N PHE A 5 -26.71 -16.77 14.67
CA PHE A 5 -25.95 -17.08 15.88
C PHE A 5 -25.71 -18.58 16.02
N LYS A 6 -26.66 -19.39 15.56
CA LYS A 6 -26.52 -20.86 15.55
C LYS A 6 -25.46 -21.33 14.55
N VAL A 7 -25.36 -20.69 13.38
CA VAL A 7 -24.29 -20.96 12.39
C VAL A 7 -22.91 -20.61 12.96
N LEU A 8 -22.82 -19.51 13.71
CA LEU A 8 -21.56 -19.08 14.37
C LEU A 8 -21.25 -19.84 15.66
N GLY A 9 -22.17 -20.67 16.17
CA GLY A 9 -22.04 -21.37 17.44
C GLY A 9 -22.04 -20.44 18.66
N LEU A 10 -22.79 -19.34 18.58
CA LEU A 10 -22.88 -18.30 19.60
C LEU A 10 -24.29 -18.22 20.20
N SER A 11 -24.38 -17.72 21.43
CA SER A 11 -25.68 -17.40 22.05
C SER A 11 -26.08 -15.97 21.69
N ARG A 12 -27.31 -15.80 21.19
CA ARG A 12 -27.85 -14.50 20.75
C ARG A 12 -27.86 -13.45 21.87
N ASP A 13 -28.10 -13.87 23.11
CA ASP A 13 -28.34 -12.96 24.22
C ASP A 13 -27.04 -12.46 24.88
N THR A 14 -25.91 -13.12 24.61
CA THR A 14 -24.64 -12.83 25.27
C THR A 14 -23.49 -12.54 24.31
N ALA A 15 -23.67 -12.77 23.00
CA ALA A 15 -22.61 -12.57 22.02
C ALA A 15 -22.28 -11.08 21.85
N THR A 16 -21.00 -10.73 22.04
CA THR A 16 -20.46 -9.41 21.70
C THR A 16 -19.99 -9.38 20.23
N GLN A 17 -19.73 -8.18 19.69
CA GLN A 17 -19.14 -8.08 18.34
C GLN A 17 -17.76 -8.75 18.25
N SER A 18 -17.01 -8.78 19.35
CA SER A 18 -15.73 -9.47 19.43
C SER A 18 -15.92 -10.99 19.29
N ASP A 19 -16.96 -11.55 19.93
CA ASP A 19 -17.28 -12.98 19.85
C ASP A 19 -17.75 -13.37 18.46
N VAL A 20 -18.58 -12.54 17.81
CA VAL A 20 -19.03 -12.74 16.42
C VAL A 20 -17.84 -12.76 15.45
N LYS A 21 -16.91 -11.82 15.57
CA LYS A 21 -15.68 -11.76 14.74
C LYS A 21 -14.76 -12.95 15.00
N SER A 22 -14.57 -13.32 16.26
CA SER A 22 -13.69 -14.43 16.65
C SER A 22 -14.24 -15.78 16.20
N ALA A 23 -15.56 -15.99 16.31
CA ALA A 23 -16.23 -17.19 15.84
C ALA A 23 -16.16 -17.32 14.31
N TYR A 24 -16.38 -16.23 13.58
CA TYR A 24 -16.24 -16.18 12.13
C TYR A 24 -14.82 -16.49 11.67
N ALA A 25 -13.80 -15.86 12.27
CA ALA A 25 -12.39 -16.12 11.94
C ALA A 25 -11.96 -17.57 12.25
N ARG A 26 -12.53 -18.19 13.28
CA ARG A 26 -12.30 -19.61 13.58
C ARG A 26 -12.93 -20.52 12.52
N LEU A 27 -14.16 -20.24 12.11
CA LEU A 27 -14.89 -21.06 11.13
C LEU A 27 -14.34 -20.90 9.71
N LEU A 28 -13.79 -19.73 9.36
CA LEU A 28 -13.08 -19.51 8.09
C LEU A 28 -11.85 -20.40 7.90
N LYS A 29 -11.19 -20.81 8.99
CA LYS A 29 -10.03 -21.71 8.90
C LYS A 29 -10.42 -23.14 8.49
N VAL A 30 -11.67 -23.50 8.71
CA VAL A 30 -12.22 -24.85 8.49
C VAL A 30 -13.15 -24.88 7.27
N THR A 31 -13.78 -23.75 6.94
CA THR A 31 -14.71 -23.61 5.82
C THR A 31 -14.04 -22.79 4.73
N ARG A 32 -13.26 -23.46 3.89
CA ARG A 32 -12.53 -22.80 2.82
C ARG A 32 -13.36 -22.72 1.53
N PRO A 33 -13.33 -21.58 0.80
CA PRO A 33 -14.10 -21.41 -0.44
C PRO A 33 -13.80 -22.47 -1.52
N GLU A 34 -12.55 -22.94 -1.57
CA GLU A 34 -12.08 -23.96 -2.50
C GLU A 34 -12.65 -25.35 -2.22
N ASP A 35 -13.01 -25.65 -0.97
CA ASP A 35 -13.51 -26.94 -0.53
C ASP A 35 -15.06 -26.97 -0.53
N ASP A 36 -15.69 -25.89 -0.06
CA ASP A 36 -17.15 -25.74 -0.07
C ASP A 36 -17.58 -24.26 -0.14
N ARG A 37 -17.82 -23.79 -1.36
CA ARG A 37 -18.27 -22.42 -1.65
C ARG A 37 -19.66 -22.11 -1.07
N ALA A 38 -20.56 -23.09 -1.00
CA ALA A 38 -21.92 -22.87 -0.50
C ALA A 38 -21.91 -22.66 1.02
N ALA A 39 -21.16 -23.49 1.75
CA ALA A 39 -20.96 -23.34 3.19
C ALA A 39 -20.23 -22.03 3.53
N PHE A 40 -19.28 -21.60 2.71
CA PHE A 40 -18.61 -20.31 2.88
C PHE A 40 -19.58 -19.13 2.76
N MET A 41 -20.47 -19.14 1.76
CA MET A 41 -21.47 -18.09 1.57
C MET A 41 -22.49 -18.05 2.71
N GLU A 42 -22.94 -19.21 3.20
CA GLU A 42 -23.82 -19.30 4.37
C GLU A 42 -23.16 -18.74 5.63
N LEU A 43 -21.87 -19.05 5.84
CA LEU A 43 -21.09 -18.53 6.96
C LEU A 43 -20.92 -17.00 6.88
N ARG A 44 -20.66 -16.46 5.68
CA ARG A 44 -20.54 -15.02 5.45
C ARG A 44 -21.86 -14.29 5.69
N GLU A 45 -22.98 -14.85 5.21
CA GLU A 45 -24.30 -14.27 5.43
C GLU A 45 -24.69 -14.29 6.91
N ALA A 46 -24.41 -15.39 7.62
CA ALA A 46 -24.63 -15.49 9.06
C ALA A 46 -23.80 -14.46 9.85
N PHE A 47 -22.54 -14.23 9.47
CA PHE A 47 -21.70 -13.20 10.08
C PHE A 47 -22.28 -11.80 9.91
N GLU A 48 -22.69 -11.42 8.71
CA GLU A 48 -23.28 -10.10 8.45
C GLU A 48 -24.59 -9.89 9.21
N GLN A 49 -25.45 -10.90 9.25
CA GLN A 49 -26.71 -10.84 10.00
C GLN A 49 -26.49 -10.75 11.52
N ALA A 50 -25.53 -11.51 12.08
CA ALA A 50 -25.16 -11.44 13.49
C ALA A 50 -24.55 -10.07 13.86
N ARG A 51 -23.68 -9.52 12.99
CA ARG A 51 -23.04 -8.21 13.20
C ARG A 51 -24.05 -7.06 13.27
N ARG A 52 -25.10 -7.12 12.45
CA ARG A 52 -26.18 -6.12 12.44
C ARG A 52 -27.09 -6.18 13.66
N THR A 53 -27.16 -7.33 14.33
CA THR A 53 -28.07 -7.57 15.45
C THR A 53 -27.42 -7.37 16.82
N VAL A 54 -26.08 -7.46 16.92
CA VAL A 54 -25.37 -7.16 18.17
C VAL A 54 -25.12 -5.65 18.31
N PRO A 55 -25.60 -4.99 19.38
CA PRO A 55 -25.37 -3.57 19.61
C PRO A 55 -23.86 -3.27 19.71
N VAL A 56 -23.43 -2.16 19.10
CA VAL A 56 -22.05 -1.68 19.15
C VAL A 56 -21.72 -1.27 20.59
N GLN A 57 -20.90 -2.07 21.27
CA GLN A 57 -20.34 -1.67 22.56
C GLN A 57 -19.21 -0.66 22.29
N LEU A 58 -19.44 0.60 22.64
CA LEU A 58 -18.37 1.60 22.71
C LEU A 58 -17.42 1.23 23.86
N PRO A 59 -16.10 1.23 23.66
CA PRO A 59 -15.18 0.80 24.71
C PRO A 59 -15.13 1.85 25.83
N ILE A 60 -15.54 1.44 27.03
CA ILE A 60 -15.21 2.11 28.29
C ILE A 60 -13.84 1.58 28.75
N ALA A 61 -13.05 2.51 29.30
CA ALA A 61 -11.63 2.40 29.63
C ALA A 61 -11.19 1.17 30.49
N GLU A 62 -9.96 0.75 30.19
CA GLU A 62 -8.98 -0.12 30.88
C GLU A 62 -9.33 -0.80 32.21
N ALA A 63 -9.16 -2.13 32.29
CA ALA A 63 -8.42 -2.86 33.34
C ALA A 63 -8.19 -4.36 32.93
N PRO A 64 -7.28 -5.13 33.57
CA PRO A 64 -6.26 -5.92 32.86
C PRO A 64 -6.45 -7.45 32.84
N ALA A 65 -5.62 -8.05 32.00
CA ALA A 65 -5.31 -9.47 31.73
C ALA A 65 -5.66 -10.54 32.79
N LYS A 66 -6.16 -11.67 32.27
CA LYS A 66 -6.09 -13.08 32.73
C LYS A 66 -7.05 -13.88 31.80
N THR A 67 -6.84 -15.09 31.30
CA THR A 67 -5.93 -16.20 31.57
C THR A 67 -5.96 -17.11 30.33
N SER A 68 -4.85 -17.82 30.11
CA SER A 68 -4.61 -18.96 29.21
C SER A 68 -5.79 -19.93 28.96
N VAL A 69 -5.88 -20.43 27.71
CA VAL A 69 -6.44 -21.75 27.41
C VAL A 69 -5.47 -22.51 26.52
N GLU A 70 -5.21 -23.73 26.94
CA GLU A 70 -4.29 -24.73 26.43
C GLU A 70 -4.62 -25.13 24.99
N THR A 71 -3.59 -25.21 24.15
CA THR A 71 -3.68 -25.84 22.83
C THR A 71 -3.38 -27.32 23.02
N GLU A 72 -4.41 -28.17 22.96
CA GLU A 72 -4.24 -29.60 22.77
C GLU A 72 -3.65 -29.86 21.37
N THR A 73 -2.40 -30.30 21.36
CA THR A 73 -1.63 -30.62 20.17
C THR A 73 -2.15 -31.91 19.55
N GLY A 74 -2.94 -31.78 18.49
CA GLY A 74 -3.16 -32.85 17.52
C GLY A 74 -1.82 -33.23 16.88
N SER A 75 -1.33 -34.42 17.22
CA SER A 75 -0.05 -34.96 16.78
C SER A 75 -0.06 -35.29 15.28
N GLN A 76 0.10 -34.28 14.43
CA GLN A 76 0.66 -34.47 13.10
C GLN A 76 2.17 -34.68 13.28
N LEU A 77 2.68 -35.81 12.78
CA LEU A 77 4.11 -36.08 12.65
C LEU A 77 4.72 -35.02 11.72
N LEU A 78 5.07 -33.86 12.30
CA LEU A 78 5.94 -32.87 11.68
C LEU A 78 7.29 -33.54 11.49
N MET A 79 7.57 -33.99 10.27
CA MET A 79 8.96 -34.22 9.88
C MET A 79 9.73 -32.93 10.21
N PRO A 80 10.89 -33.02 10.88
CA PRO A 80 11.66 -31.83 11.22
C PRO A 80 11.96 -31.09 9.93
N VAL A 81 11.39 -29.89 9.80
CA VAL A 81 11.69 -28.97 8.70
C VAL A 81 13.19 -28.76 8.74
N ARG A 82 13.92 -29.34 7.78
CA ARG A 82 15.37 -29.15 7.69
C ARG A 82 15.60 -27.67 7.46
N ARG A 83 16.23 -27.00 8.43
CA ARG A 83 16.59 -25.60 8.31
C ARG A 83 17.68 -25.49 7.24
N ILE A 84 17.35 -24.88 6.11
CA ILE A 84 18.33 -24.53 5.09
C ILE A 84 19.08 -23.29 5.59
N GLU A 85 20.39 -23.41 5.67
CA GLU A 85 21.28 -22.32 6.06
C GLU A 85 22.04 -21.83 4.82
N TRP A 86 22.25 -20.52 4.75
CA TRP A 86 22.96 -19.87 3.65
C TRP A 86 24.30 -19.35 4.13
N HIS A 87 25.33 -19.45 3.30
CA HIS A 87 26.62 -18.84 3.54
C HIS A 87 27.18 -18.23 2.24
N TYR A 88 27.94 -17.17 2.41
CA TYR A 88 28.62 -16.46 1.33
C TYR A 88 30.09 -16.90 1.27
N ASP A 89 30.58 -17.19 0.06
CA ASP A 89 31.99 -17.48 -0.19
C ASP A 89 32.66 -16.26 -0.83
N ASP A 90 33.58 -15.64 -0.08
CA ASP A 90 34.31 -14.44 -0.51
C ASP A 90 35.19 -14.69 -1.74
N ALA A 91 35.76 -15.90 -1.90
CA ALA A 91 36.67 -16.21 -2.99
C ALA A 91 35.93 -16.39 -4.33
N LEU A 92 34.68 -16.85 -4.26
CA LEU A 92 33.81 -17.03 -5.42
C LEU A 92 32.85 -15.86 -5.64
N ASN A 93 32.73 -14.93 -4.66
CA ASN A 93 31.71 -13.89 -4.62
C ASN A 93 30.30 -14.48 -4.87
N TRP A 94 29.95 -15.55 -4.15
CA TRP A 94 28.72 -16.30 -4.39
C TRP A 94 28.09 -16.87 -3.12
N ASN A 95 26.77 -17.05 -3.13
CA ASN A 95 26.03 -17.64 -2.02
C ASN A 95 25.71 -19.12 -2.27
N PHE A 96 25.86 -19.93 -1.23
CA PHE A 96 25.51 -21.34 -1.22
C PHE A 96 24.60 -21.66 -0.05
N ASP A 97 23.79 -22.69 -0.22
CA ASP A 97 22.89 -23.19 0.81
C ASP A 97 23.30 -24.61 1.25
N THR A 98 22.90 -25.03 2.45
CA THR A 98 23.33 -26.32 3.03
C THR A 98 22.58 -27.55 2.49
N SER A 99 21.66 -27.37 1.53
CA SER A 99 20.94 -28.48 0.89
C SER A 99 21.87 -29.36 0.03
N PRO A 100 21.44 -30.57 -0.36
CA PRO A 100 22.15 -31.39 -1.34
C PRO A 100 22.45 -30.64 -2.64
N LYS A 101 21.48 -29.87 -3.17
CA LYS A 101 21.65 -28.99 -4.34
C LYS A 101 22.76 -27.97 -4.10
N GLY A 102 22.70 -27.23 -2.99
CA GLY A 102 23.68 -26.18 -2.69
C GLY A 102 25.12 -26.71 -2.58
N LYS A 103 25.30 -27.88 -1.95
CA LYS A 103 26.61 -28.57 -1.89
C LYS A 103 27.11 -29.04 -3.25
N LEU A 104 26.21 -29.52 -4.10
CA LEU A 104 26.56 -29.90 -5.47
C LEU A 104 26.95 -28.66 -6.29
N SER A 105 26.18 -27.58 -6.21
CA SER A 105 26.50 -26.30 -6.86
C SER A 105 27.88 -25.78 -6.46
N GLU A 106 28.18 -25.78 -5.16
CA GLU A 106 29.48 -25.37 -4.64
C GLU A 106 30.62 -26.22 -5.22
N SER A 107 30.45 -27.56 -5.20
CA SER A 107 31.45 -28.50 -5.69
C SER A 107 31.75 -28.30 -7.18
N VAL A 108 30.72 -28.11 -7.99
CA VAL A 108 30.84 -27.88 -9.44
C VAL A 108 31.47 -26.51 -9.72
N ILE A 109 31.03 -25.45 -9.03
CA ILE A 109 31.59 -24.11 -9.22
C ILE A 109 33.08 -24.06 -8.89
N ARG A 110 33.50 -24.64 -7.75
CA ARG A 110 34.93 -24.71 -7.40
C ARG A 110 35.73 -25.50 -8.42
N TRP A 111 35.19 -26.61 -8.93
CA TRP A 111 35.82 -27.39 -9.98
C TRP A 111 35.96 -26.60 -11.30
N MET A 112 34.93 -25.86 -11.70
CA MET A 112 34.97 -25.00 -12.89
C MET A 112 36.02 -23.90 -12.77
N VAL A 113 36.04 -23.16 -11.66
CA VAL A 113 36.98 -22.06 -11.42
C VAL A 113 38.42 -22.56 -11.36
N ALA A 114 38.64 -23.80 -10.91
CA ALA A 114 39.95 -24.47 -10.95
C ALA A 114 40.37 -24.94 -12.35
N GLY A 115 39.59 -24.66 -13.40
CA GLY A 115 39.88 -25.07 -14.78
C GLY A 115 39.48 -26.51 -15.10
N GLY A 116 38.68 -27.14 -14.25
CA GLY A 116 38.12 -28.47 -14.50
C GLY A 116 39.08 -29.65 -14.35
N PRO A 117 39.93 -29.72 -13.31
CA PRO A 117 40.87 -30.83 -13.14
C PRO A 117 40.12 -32.17 -13.03
N ASP A 118 40.74 -33.24 -13.53
CA ASP A 118 40.22 -34.61 -13.46
C ASP A 118 38.78 -34.77 -13.98
N ALA A 119 38.44 -34.06 -15.07
CA ALA A 119 37.09 -34.04 -15.65
C ALA A 119 36.54 -35.46 -15.88
N ALA A 120 37.36 -36.40 -16.35
CA ALA A 120 36.97 -37.79 -16.60
C ALA A 120 36.39 -38.51 -15.36
N THR A 121 36.81 -38.13 -14.16
CA THR A 121 36.34 -38.73 -12.90
C THR A 121 35.27 -37.87 -12.23
N ARG A 122 35.42 -36.54 -12.28
CA ARG A 122 34.54 -35.59 -11.57
C ARG A 122 33.18 -35.44 -12.26
N VAL A 123 33.16 -35.34 -13.58
CA VAL A 123 31.94 -35.06 -14.35
C VAL A 123 30.89 -36.18 -14.20
N PRO A 124 31.24 -37.48 -14.31
CA PRO A 124 30.27 -38.56 -14.04
C PRO A 124 29.69 -38.48 -12.62
N ALA A 125 30.52 -38.22 -11.61
CA ALA A 125 30.06 -38.10 -10.22
C ALA A 125 29.10 -36.91 -10.02
N PHE A 126 29.34 -35.78 -10.70
CA PHE A 126 28.41 -34.65 -10.68
C PHE A 126 27.09 -34.96 -11.38
N ALA A 127 27.13 -35.66 -12.52
CA ALA A 127 25.93 -36.07 -13.23
C ALA A 127 25.08 -37.05 -12.40
N GLU A 128 25.71 -38.04 -11.75
CA GLU A 128 25.04 -38.96 -10.82
C GLU A 128 24.43 -38.22 -9.62
N ALA A 129 25.18 -37.32 -9.00
CA ALA A 129 24.68 -36.51 -7.88
C ALA A 129 23.49 -35.64 -8.29
N ARG A 130 23.49 -35.08 -9.50
CA ARG A 130 22.36 -34.32 -10.05
C ARG A 130 21.13 -35.22 -10.25
N ILE A 131 21.31 -36.42 -10.81
CA ILE A 131 20.21 -37.38 -11.03
C ILE A 131 19.58 -37.81 -9.69
N ALA A 132 20.35 -37.82 -8.61
CA ALA A 132 19.86 -38.14 -7.27
C ALA A 132 19.06 -37.00 -6.59
N LEU A 133 19.10 -35.78 -7.13
CA LEU A 133 18.23 -34.68 -6.69
C LEU A 133 16.79 -34.91 -7.17
N ASP A 134 15.82 -34.35 -6.45
CA ASP A 134 14.48 -34.25 -7.04
C ASP A 134 14.50 -33.29 -8.23
N LYS A 135 13.46 -33.36 -9.06
CA LYS A 135 13.41 -32.58 -10.31
C LYS A 135 13.55 -31.07 -10.06
N HIS A 136 12.91 -30.54 -9.02
CA HIS A 136 12.95 -29.11 -8.74
C HIS A 136 14.35 -28.67 -8.32
N ASP A 137 15.00 -29.44 -7.44
CA ASP A 137 16.38 -29.20 -7.03
C ASP A 137 17.38 -29.38 -8.18
N ALA A 138 17.16 -30.34 -9.08
CA ALA A 138 18.00 -30.56 -10.25
C ALA A 138 17.91 -29.38 -11.25
N ASP A 139 16.70 -28.86 -11.48
CA ASP A 139 16.48 -27.69 -12.34
C ASP A 139 17.12 -26.44 -11.70
N ALA A 140 16.88 -26.21 -10.39
CA ALA A 140 17.46 -25.10 -9.64
C ALA A 140 19.00 -25.17 -9.55
N PHE A 141 19.59 -26.37 -9.51
CA PHE A 141 21.04 -26.56 -9.63
C PHE A 141 21.55 -26.02 -10.97
N LEU A 142 20.93 -26.40 -12.09
CA LEU A 142 21.37 -25.96 -13.42
C LEU A 142 21.19 -24.45 -13.62
N ASP A 143 20.11 -23.88 -13.10
CA ASP A 143 19.90 -22.43 -13.08
C ASP A 143 21.01 -21.72 -12.30
N GLN A 144 21.38 -22.22 -11.11
CA GLN A 144 22.44 -21.63 -10.29
C GLN A 144 23.82 -21.69 -10.98
N ILE A 145 24.16 -22.80 -11.65
CA ILE A 145 25.40 -22.91 -12.43
C ILE A 145 25.39 -21.94 -13.62
N THR A 146 24.26 -21.82 -14.32
CA THR A 146 24.08 -20.90 -15.44
C THR A 146 24.23 -19.45 -15.00
N GLU A 147 23.62 -19.10 -13.86
CA GLU A 147 23.70 -17.75 -13.29
C GLU A 147 25.11 -17.40 -12.84
N PHE A 148 25.86 -18.36 -12.27
CA PHE A 148 27.26 -18.16 -11.90
C PHE A 148 28.13 -17.84 -13.12
N ILE A 149 28.00 -18.62 -14.21
CA ILE A 149 28.74 -18.37 -15.46
C ILE A 149 28.34 -17.00 -16.03
N PHE A 150 27.04 -16.70 -16.05
CA PHE A 150 26.53 -15.41 -16.51
C PHE A 150 27.13 -14.24 -15.70
N ALA A 151 27.13 -14.33 -14.37
CA ALA A 151 27.71 -13.30 -13.51
C ALA A 151 29.22 -13.11 -13.78
N ALA A 152 29.95 -14.20 -13.98
CA ALA A 152 31.38 -14.13 -14.30
C ALA A 152 31.67 -13.49 -15.67
N THR A 153 30.70 -13.48 -16.59
CA THR A 153 30.84 -12.86 -17.92
C THR A 153 30.56 -11.36 -17.93
N ASP A 154 29.98 -10.84 -16.84
CA ASP A 154 29.63 -9.43 -16.65
C ASP A 154 30.12 -8.92 -15.28
N PRO A 155 31.46 -8.84 -15.08
CA PRO A 155 32.04 -8.49 -13.77
C PRO A 155 31.76 -7.04 -13.34
N GLU A 156 31.33 -6.18 -14.26
CA GLU A 156 30.89 -4.81 -13.98
C GLU A 156 29.44 -4.75 -13.47
N GLU A 157 28.77 -5.91 -13.33
CA GLU A 157 27.39 -6.04 -12.88
C GLU A 157 26.38 -5.20 -13.69
N ARG A 158 26.66 -5.00 -14.99
CA ARG A 158 25.77 -4.28 -15.93
C ARG A 158 24.39 -4.93 -16.05
N ARG A 159 24.23 -6.19 -15.63
CA ARG A 159 22.96 -6.89 -15.50
C ARG A 159 21.90 -6.18 -14.64
N HIS A 160 22.32 -5.32 -13.72
CA HIS A 160 21.43 -4.50 -12.89
C HIS A 160 21.12 -3.14 -13.51
N THR A 161 21.92 -2.68 -14.48
CA THR A 161 21.73 -1.40 -15.17
C THR A 161 21.01 -1.55 -16.49
N LYS A 162 20.97 -2.75 -17.06
CA LYS A 162 20.19 -3.09 -18.26
C LYS A 162 18.84 -3.71 -17.91
N PRO A 163 17.80 -3.43 -18.70
CA PRO A 163 16.52 -4.12 -18.57
C PRO A 163 16.65 -5.66 -18.63
N VAL A 164 15.76 -6.36 -17.94
CA VAL A 164 15.80 -7.84 -17.83
C VAL A 164 15.63 -8.53 -19.19
N TRP A 165 14.95 -7.89 -20.14
CA TRP A 165 14.73 -8.44 -21.48
C TRP A 165 15.91 -8.27 -22.45
N GLU A 166 16.92 -7.47 -22.11
CA GLU A 166 18.06 -7.24 -22.98
C GLU A 166 19.18 -8.26 -22.71
N PRO A 167 19.63 -9.01 -23.74
CA PRO A 167 20.84 -9.82 -23.63
C PRO A 167 22.05 -8.97 -23.27
N ILE A 168 23.01 -9.58 -22.56
CA ILE A 168 24.26 -8.90 -22.20
C ILE A 168 25.37 -9.47 -23.06
N GLU A 169 26.10 -8.59 -23.73
CA GLU A 169 27.38 -8.94 -24.33
C GLU A 169 28.41 -9.13 -23.21
N GLY A 170 28.75 -10.39 -22.97
CA GLY A 170 29.71 -10.81 -21.96
C GLY A 170 30.99 -11.37 -22.58
N THR A 171 32.10 -11.24 -21.85
CA THR A 171 33.36 -11.88 -22.23
C THR A 171 33.45 -13.23 -21.53
N ARG A 172 33.88 -14.26 -22.27
CA ARG A 172 34.11 -15.58 -21.70
C ARG A 172 35.19 -15.54 -20.60
N PRO A 173 34.91 -16.02 -19.37
CA PRO A 173 35.91 -16.09 -18.31
C PRO A 173 37.08 -16.99 -18.70
N ALA A 174 38.30 -16.63 -18.29
CA ALA A 174 39.51 -17.37 -18.66
C ALA A 174 39.53 -18.83 -18.18
N TRP A 175 38.88 -19.12 -17.04
CA TRP A 175 38.80 -20.47 -16.48
C TRP A 175 37.80 -21.37 -17.24
N LEU A 176 36.87 -20.81 -18.02
CA LEU A 176 35.86 -21.58 -18.73
C LEU A 176 36.45 -22.08 -20.05
N THR A 177 37.16 -23.22 -20.04
CA THR A 177 37.83 -23.80 -21.23
C THR A 177 36.86 -24.54 -22.17
N ASP A 178 37.30 -24.90 -23.39
CA ASP A 178 36.44 -25.56 -24.38
C ASP A 178 35.99 -26.94 -23.87
N ASP A 179 36.90 -27.66 -23.21
CA ASP A 179 36.62 -28.96 -22.60
C ASP A 179 35.59 -28.83 -21.47
N LEU A 180 35.71 -27.78 -20.65
CA LEU A 180 34.72 -27.47 -19.60
C LEU A 180 33.34 -27.18 -20.20
N ILE A 181 33.27 -26.39 -21.27
CA ILE A 181 32.01 -26.10 -21.97
C ILE A 181 31.37 -27.39 -22.47
N ARG A 182 32.15 -28.30 -23.08
CA ARG A 182 31.65 -29.60 -23.54
C ARG A 182 31.13 -30.44 -22.37
N ALA A 183 31.88 -30.51 -21.26
CA ALA A 183 31.46 -31.26 -20.08
C ALA A 183 30.16 -30.71 -19.45
N LEU A 184 30.08 -29.39 -19.29
CA LEU A 184 28.91 -28.72 -18.72
C LEU A 184 27.66 -28.93 -19.58
N ALA A 185 27.79 -28.77 -20.90
CA ALA A 185 26.67 -28.87 -21.82
C ALA A 185 26.22 -30.31 -22.07
N ASN A 186 27.17 -31.23 -22.29
CA ASN A 186 26.87 -32.58 -22.74
C ASN A 186 26.62 -33.55 -21.59
N ASP A 187 27.42 -33.44 -20.53
CA ASP A 187 27.45 -34.45 -19.47
C ASP A 187 26.69 -33.98 -18.22
N ILE A 188 26.84 -32.71 -17.84
CA ILE A 188 26.09 -32.12 -16.71
C ILE A 188 24.68 -31.68 -17.13
N GLY A 189 24.51 -31.23 -18.38
CA GLY A 189 23.21 -30.87 -18.96
C GLY A 189 22.79 -29.42 -18.78
N LEU A 190 23.75 -28.48 -18.64
CA LEU A 190 23.52 -27.06 -18.29
C LEU A 190 22.53 -26.32 -19.19
N LEU A 191 22.35 -26.74 -20.45
CA LEU A 191 21.45 -26.11 -21.42
C LEU A 191 20.23 -26.97 -21.78
N GLN A 192 19.89 -27.96 -20.94
CA GLN A 192 18.75 -28.86 -21.19
C GLN A 192 17.44 -28.36 -20.58
N VAL A 193 17.51 -27.55 -19.52
CA VAL A 193 16.33 -27.02 -18.81
C VAL A 193 15.96 -25.68 -19.41
N ARG A 194 14.66 -25.50 -19.72
CA ARG A 194 14.16 -24.22 -20.20
C ARG A 194 13.99 -23.26 -19.02
N PRO A 195 14.39 -22.00 -19.18
CA PRO A 195 14.22 -20.97 -18.16
C PRO A 195 12.75 -20.80 -17.81
N MET A 196 12.47 -20.67 -16.51
CA MET A 196 11.12 -20.46 -16.01
C MET A 196 10.65 -19.04 -16.29
N ASN A 197 11.57 -18.07 -16.17
CA ASN A 197 11.26 -16.64 -16.24
C ASN A 197 12.24 -15.83 -17.13
N ALA A 198 11.98 -14.53 -17.31
CA ALA A 198 12.76 -13.63 -18.15
C ALA A 198 14.18 -13.46 -17.61
N TYR A 199 14.34 -13.45 -16.29
CA TYR A 199 15.66 -13.35 -15.66
C TYR A 199 16.54 -14.56 -15.99
N THR A 200 16.05 -15.77 -15.75
CA THR A 200 16.73 -17.03 -16.09
C THR A 200 16.90 -17.17 -17.60
N ALA A 201 15.95 -16.68 -18.42
CA ALA A 201 16.06 -16.70 -19.88
C ALA A 201 17.20 -15.82 -20.40
N ARG A 202 17.40 -14.64 -19.82
CA ARG A 202 18.53 -13.77 -20.14
C ARG A 202 19.87 -14.47 -19.83
N SER A 203 20.01 -15.06 -18.65
CA SER A 203 21.23 -15.80 -18.27
C SER A 203 21.47 -16.99 -19.19
N PHE A 204 20.42 -17.78 -19.45
CA PHE A 204 20.46 -18.94 -20.35
C PHE A 204 20.95 -18.55 -21.75
N ASN A 205 20.36 -17.52 -22.37
CA ASN A 205 20.75 -17.10 -23.71
C ASN A 205 22.18 -16.56 -23.78
N THR A 206 22.61 -15.82 -22.76
CA THR A 206 23.99 -15.33 -22.68
C THR A 206 24.98 -16.50 -22.64
N VAL A 207 24.74 -17.48 -21.76
CA VAL A 207 25.58 -18.69 -21.64
C VAL A 207 25.53 -19.53 -22.91
N GLN A 208 24.35 -19.68 -23.53
CA GLN A 208 24.19 -20.39 -24.79
C GLN A 208 24.99 -19.74 -25.93
N ALA A 209 24.94 -18.40 -26.05
CA ALA A 209 25.72 -17.67 -27.04
C ALA A 209 27.24 -17.85 -26.82
N LEU A 210 27.69 -17.85 -25.57
CA LEU A 210 29.08 -18.10 -25.21
C LEU A 210 29.54 -19.54 -25.57
N PHE A 211 28.63 -20.51 -25.48
CA PHE A 211 28.94 -21.91 -25.75
C PHE A 211 28.86 -22.25 -27.25
N ALA A 212 28.22 -21.39 -28.06
CA ALA A 212 27.87 -21.67 -29.45
C ALA A 212 29.07 -22.02 -30.33
N SER A 213 30.19 -21.31 -30.19
CA SER A 213 31.40 -21.55 -31.00
C SER A 213 32.11 -22.86 -30.68
N VAL A 214 31.93 -23.40 -29.47
CA VAL A 214 32.62 -24.61 -29.00
C VAL A 214 31.81 -25.86 -29.29
N LEU A 215 30.49 -25.79 -29.16
CA LEU A 215 29.64 -26.97 -29.23
C LEU A 215 29.41 -27.46 -30.67
N ASP A 216 29.68 -26.65 -31.70
CA ASP A 216 29.46 -26.97 -33.13
C ASP A 216 28.09 -27.66 -33.39
N ARG A 217 27.10 -27.31 -32.56
CA ARG A 217 25.76 -27.87 -32.63
C ARG A 217 24.93 -26.95 -33.49
N ASN A 218 24.70 -27.35 -34.73
CA ASN A 218 23.61 -26.86 -35.58
C ASN A 218 22.21 -27.05 -34.94
N ALA A 219 22.12 -27.72 -33.78
CA ALA A 219 20.90 -27.94 -33.01
C ALA A 219 21.08 -27.60 -31.51
N ALA A 220 21.68 -26.44 -31.18
CA ALA A 220 21.39 -25.84 -29.88
C ALA A 220 19.87 -25.63 -29.79
N ALA A 221 19.26 -25.81 -28.60
CA ALA A 221 17.86 -25.43 -28.41
C ALA A 221 17.67 -24.00 -28.91
N ALA A 222 16.60 -23.70 -29.66
CA ALA A 222 16.37 -22.35 -30.15
C ALA A 222 16.48 -21.36 -28.97
N PRO A 223 17.15 -20.20 -29.15
CA PRO A 223 17.23 -19.18 -28.11
C PRO A 223 15.84 -18.88 -27.56
N VAL A 224 15.73 -18.72 -26.25
CA VAL A 224 14.44 -18.38 -25.63
C VAL A 224 14.20 -16.89 -25.87
N ASP A 225 13.04 -16.50 -26.38
CA ASP A 225 12.75 -15.07 -26.52
C ASP A 225 12.53 -14.46 -25.12
N VAL A 226 13.51 -13.66 -24.66
CA VAL A 226 13.45 -13.01 -23.34
C VAL A 226 12.31 -12.00 -23.28
N LEU A 227 12.01 -11.33 -24.40
CA LEU A 227 10.91 -10.39 -24.50
C LEU A 227 9.56 -11.12 -24.44
N GLU A 228 9.42 -12.27 -25.08
CA GLU A 228 8.23 -13.12 -24.97
C GLU A 228 8.03 -13.62 -23.53
N LYS A 229 9.09 -14.10 -22.86
CA LYS A 229 9.03 -14.53 -21.45
C LYS A 229 8.64 -13.40 -20.52
N PHE A 230 9.27 -12.24 -20.70
CA PHE A 230 8.93 -11.04 -19.94
C PHE A 230 7.49 -10.61 -20.17
N GLN A 231 7.01 -10.66 -21.42
CA GLN A 231 5.60 -10.37 -21.74
C GLN A 231 4.65 -11.36 -21.07
N HIS A 232 4.98 -12.64 -21.09
CA HIS A 232 4.19 -13.66 -20.41
C HIS A 232 4.15 -13.42 -18.90
N GLU A 233 5.29 -13.18 -18.25
CA GLU A 233 5.35 -12.84 -16.82
C GLU A 233 4.57 -11.58 -16.47
N GLN A 234 4.72 -10.53 -17.28
CA GLN A 234 3.92 -9.34 -17.15
C GLN A 234 2.46 -9.74 -17.21
N ASN A 235 2.01 -10.38 -18.30
CA ASN A 235 0.63 -10.78 -18.47
C ASN A 235 0.12 -11.67 -17.32
N GLU A 236 0.88 -12.63 -16.80
CA GLU A 236 0.48 -13.47 -15.66
C GLU A 236 0.41 -12.67 -14.34
N ALA A 237 1.38 -11.79 -14.08
CA ALA A 237 1.34 -10.88 -12.93
C ALA A 237 0.19 -9.85 -13.04
N TYR A 238 -0.28 -9.64 -14.27
CA TYR A 238 -1.28 -8.66 -14.67
C TYR A 238 -2.63 -9.29 -15.03
N LYS A 239 -2.80 -10.60 -14.83
CA LYS A 239 -4.13 -11.23 -14.82
C LYS A 239 -4.83 -10.81 -13.53
N ASP A 240 -5.28 -9.56 -13.48
CA ASP A 240 -6.50 -9.31 -12.73
C ASP A 240 -7.69 -9.79 -13.58
N ASP A 241 -8.75 -10.22 -12.91
CA ASP A 241 -9.97 -10.68 -13.59
C ASP A 241 -10.70 -9.53 -14.34
N HIS A 242 -10.13 -8.32 -14.30
CA HIS A 242 -10.73 -7.09 -14.81
C HIS A 242 -10.11 -6.64 -16.15
N GLY A 243 -9.06 -7.31 -16.62
CA GLY A 243 -8.44 -7.04 -17.92
C GLY A 243 -7.55 -5.79 -17.94
N SER A 244 -7.05 -5.36 -16.79
CA SER A 244 -6.07 -4.27 -16.71
C SER A 244 -4.84 -4.57 -17.55
N TYR A 245 -4.23 -3.52 -18.11
CA TYR A 245 -3.12 -3.68 -19.04
C TYR A 245 -2.13 -2.52 -18.96
N PHE A 246 -0.89 -2.77 -19.35
CA PHE A 246 0.09 -1.71 -19.53
C PHE A 246 0.00 -1.13 -20.95
N ASP A 247 -0.45 0.12 -21.08
CA ASP A 247 -0.44 0.83 -22.35
C ASP A 247 1.00 1.26 -22.69
N ARG A 248 1.61 0.57 -23.66
CA ARG A 248 2.98 0.85 -24.10
C ARG A 248 3.17 2.19 -24.79
N HIS A 249 2.11 2.75 -25.40
CA HIS A 249 2.18 4.06 -26.04
C HIS A 249 2.20 5.17 -24.99
N GLN A 250 1.38 5.02 -23.95
CA GLN A 250 1.32 5.98 -22.83
C GLN A 250 2.40 5.71 -21.78
N LYS A 251 3.05 4.55 -21.85
CA LYS A 251 3.96 4.04 -20.80
C LYS A 251 3.33 4.11 -19.41
N ALA A 252 2.03 3.81 -19.36
CA ALA A 252 1.21 3.92 -18.18
C ALA A 252 0.41 2.63 -17.96
N TRP A 253 0.23 2.27 -16.70
CA TRP A 253 -0.69 1.21 -16.31
C TRP A 253 -2.12 1.71 -16.44
N VAL A 254 -2.96 0.97 -17.18
CA VAL A 254 -4.39 1.21 -17.28
C VAL A 254 -5.08 0.19 -16.38
N ASP A 255 -5.45 0.64 -15.20
CA ASP A 255 -6.20 -0.14 -14.22
C ASP A 255 -7.69 -0.13 -14.60
N LEU A 256 -8.19 -1.26 -15.08
CA LEU A 256 -9.59 -1.48 -15.44
C LEU A 256 -10.39 -2.14 -14.31
N SER A 257 -9.78 -2.36 -13.14
CA SER A 257 -10.52 -2.82 -11.97
C SER A 257 -11.58 -1.79 -11.55
N PRO A 258 -12.65 -2.21 -10.83
CA PRO A 258 -13.63 -1.27 -10.27
C PRO A 258 -12.98 -0.11 -9.51
N VAL A 259 -11.90 -0.40 -8.78
CA VAL A 259 -11.12 0.59 -8.04
C VAL A 259 -10.37 1.54 -8.98
N GLY A 260 -9.72 1.00 -10.01
CA GLY A 260 -9.03 1.79 -11.03
C GLY A 260 -9.96 2.79 -11.72
N VAL A 261 -11.14 2.32 -12.13
CA VAL A 261 -12.17 3.16 -12.75
C VAL A 261 -12.68 4.22 -11.78
N ALA A 262 -12.99 3.86 -10.52
CA ALA A 262 -13.40 4.82 -9.51
C ALA A 262 -12.32 5.89 -9.22
N MET A 263 -11.04 5.49 -9.15
CA MET A 263 -9.93 6.41 -8.97
C MET A 263 -9.72 7.33 -10.16
N ALA A 264 -9.90 6.85 -11.39
CA ALA A 264 -9.84 7.68 -12.58
C ALA A 264 -10.93 8.76 -12.57
N ASP A 265 -12.16 8.40 -12.19
CA ASP A 265 -13.28 9.33 -12.11
C ASP A 265 -13.10 10.36 -10.97
N LEU A 266 -12.59 9.94 -9.81
CA LEU A 266 -12.26 10.85 -8.71
C LEU A 266 -11.17 11.84 -9.11
N LYS A 267 -10.09 11.37 -9.77
CA LYS A 267 -9.02 12.24 -10.27
C LYS A 267 -9.55 13.23 -11.31
N ALA A 268 -10.41 12.79 -12.22
CA ALA A 268 -11.04 13.68 -13.19
C ALA A 268 -11.89 14.77 -12.49
N ALA A 269 -12.59 14.43 -11.40
CA ALA A 269 -13.31 15.41 -10.58
C ALA A 269 -12.36 16.40 -9.88
N PHE A 270 -11.25 15.91 -9.33
CA PHE A 270 -10.22 16.75 -8.68
C PHE A 270 -9.55 17.70 -9.68
N ASP A 271 -9.18 17.21 -10.86
CA ASP A 271 -8.53 17.99 -11.92
C ASP A 271 -9.47 19.05 -12.51
N ALA A 272 -10.76 18.73 -12.63
CA ALA A 272 -11.78 19.68 -13.05
C ALA A 272 -12.06 20.76 -11.99
N ASN A 273 -11.65 20.53 -10.73
CA ASN A 273 -11.93 21.37 -9.58
C ASN A 273 -13.41 21.79 -9.50
N ALA A 274 -14.31 20.81 -9.62
CA ALA A 274 -15.75 21.06 -9.69
C ALA A 274 -16.26 21.87 -8.48
N ASP A 275 -17.10 22.87 -8.73
CA ASP A 275 -17.67 23.74 -7.69
C ASP A 275 -18.44 22.95 -6.61
N ASP A 276 -19.01 21.80 -6.98
CA ASP A 276 -19.71 20.87 -6.08
C ASP A 276 -18.99 19.52 -5.99
N MET A 277 -17.81 19.56 -5.37
CA MET A 277 -16.93 18.41 -5.23
C MET A 277 -17.57 17.25 -4.45
N VAL A 278 -18.41 17.55 -3.46
CA VAL A 278 -19.09 16.54 -2.63
C VAL A 278 -20.14 15.79 -3.44
N GLU A 279 -21.05 16.50 -4.14
CA GLU A 279 -22.08 15.85 -4.95
C GLU A 279 -21.48 15.09 -6.15
N THR A 280 -20.30 15.51 -6.64
CA THR A 280 -19.58 14.81 -7.71
C THR A 280 -18.90 13.53 -7.22
N CYS A 281 -18.19 13.58 -6.08
CA CYS A 281 -17.39 12.45 -5.59
C CYS A 281 -18.23 11.37 -4.89
N LYS A 282 -19.28 11.76 -4.17
CA LYS A 282 -20.14 10.85 -3.40
C LYS A 282 -20.71 9.66 -4.20
N PRO A 283 -21.31 9.85 -5.40
CA PRO A 283 -21.81 8.71 -6.17
C PRO A 283 -20.68 7.78 -6.66
N ILE A 284 -19.46 8.29 -6.87
CA ILE A 284 -18.32 7.45 -7.25
C ILE A 284 -17.92 6.56 -6.07
N LEU A 285 -17.84 7.11 -4.87
CA LEU A 285 -17.52 6.37 -3.63
C LEU A 285 -18.60 5.33 -3.23
N GLN A 286 -19.81 5.46 -3.77
CA GLN A 286 -20.96 4.61 -3.46
C GLN A 286 -21.26 3.55 -4.53
N ARG A 287 -20.40 3.38 -5.54
CA ARG A 287 -20.60 2.34 -6.57
C ARG A 287 -20.57 0.95 -5.93
N GLU A 288 -21.44 0.07 -6.39
CA GLU A 288 -21.64 -1.26 -5.82
C GLU A 288 -20.39 -2.16 -5.95
N ASP A 289 -19.69 -2.03 -7.08
CA ASP A 289 -18.50 -2.80 -7.46
C ASP A 289 -17.25 -2.49 -6.63
N ILE A 290 -17.23 -1.38 -5.88
CA ILE A 290 -16.16 -1.03 -4.93
C ILE A 290 -16.56 -1.20 -3.46
N GLN A 291 -17.79 -1.67 -3.16
CA GLN A 291 -18.22 -1.90 -1.77
C GLN A 291 -17.76 -3.26 -1.23
N ALA A 292 -17.24 -4.14 -2.09
CA ALA A 292 -16.58 -5.35 -1.64
C ALA A 292 -15.31 -4.99 -0.84
N LEU A 293 -14.99 -5.81 0.17
CA LEU A 293 -14.02 -5.43 1.21
C LEU A 293 -12.63 -5.14 0.63
N ASP A 294 -12.18 -5.96 -0.33
CA ASP A 294 -10.85 -5.87 -0.90
C ASP A 294 -10.74 -4.64 -1.81
N GLU A 295 -11.76 -4.38 -2.62
CA GLU A 295 -11.88 -3.19 -3.47
C GLU A 295 -11.99 -1.92 -2.63
N PHE A 296 -12.77 -1.94 -1.55
CA PHE A 296 -12.89 -0.82 -0.64
C PHE A 296 -11.56 -0.48 0.03
N GLN A 297 -10.83 -1.49 0.52
CA GLN A 297 -9.49 -1.32 1.11
C GLN A 297 -8.46 -0.85 0.09
N ASN A 298 -8.54 -1.33 -1.15
CA ASN A 298 -7.67 -0.88 -2.23
C ASN A 298 -7.96 0.60 -2.59
N LEU A 299 -9.23 0.98 -2.71
CA LEU A 299 -9.63 2.37 -2.96
C LEU A 299 -9.17 3.31 -1.84
N ASP A 300 -9.37 2.91 -0.57
CA ASP A 300 -8.83 3.61 0.60
C ASP A 300 -7.32 3.85 0.46
N ASN A 301 -6.55 2.78 0.21
CA ASN A 301 -5.10 2.87 0.04
C ASN A 301 -4.69 3.83 -1.09
N GLN A 302 -5.35 3.74 -2.26
CA GLN A 302 -5.03 4.60 -3.40
C GLN A 302 -5.40 6.08 -3.15
N LEU A 303 -6.53 6.35 -2.52
CA LEU A 303 -6.94 7.72 -2.15
C LEU A 303 -6.00 8.34 -1.12
N ARG A 304 -5.63 7.60 -0.08
CA ARG A 304 -4.66 8.08 0.92
C ARG A 304 -3.34 8.43 0.26
N PHE A 305 -2.84 7.57 -0.63
CA PHE A 305 -1.60 7.83 -1.36
C PHE A 305 -1.71 9.10 -2.20
N HIS A 306 -2.81 9.24 -2.95
CA HIS A 306 -3.05 10.40 -3.79
C HIS A 306 -3.11 11.71 -2.99
N ILE A 307 -3.82 11.73 -1.86
CA ILE A 307 -3.92 12.91 -0.99
C ILE A 307 -2.56 13.22 -0.36
N ALA A 308 -1.84 12.20 0.12
CA ALA A 308 -0.50 12.39 0.68
C ALA A 308 0.44 12.99 -0.38
N GLU A 309 0.45 12.48 -1.61
CA GLU A 309 1.25 13.01 -2.71
C GLU A 309 0.88 14.46 -3.05
N ALA A 310 -0.41 14.73 -3.29
CA ALA A 310 -0.90 16.06 -3.64
C ALA A 310 -0.69 17.11 -2.54
N SER A 311 -0.60 16.67 -1.28
CA SER A 311 -0.34 17.53 -0.14
C SER A 311 1.14 17.61 0.28
N GLY A 312 2.03 16.87 -0.39
CA GLY A 312 3.48 16.94 -0.19
C GLY A 312 4.07 15.95 0.85
N GLY A 313 3.39 14.84 1.15
CA GLY A 313 3.84 13.85 2.13
C GLY A 313 5.19 13.20 1.83
N ASN A 314 5.60 13.16 0.56
CA ASN A 314 6.89 12.61 0.14
C ASN A 314 7.93 13.69 -0.22
N SER A 315 7.61 14.98 -0.11
CA SER A 315 8.50 16.07 -0.56
C SER A 315 9.45 16.60 0.52
N GLY A 316 9.43 16.00 1.72
CA GLY A 316 10.25 16.43 2.87
C GLY A 316 9.80 17.75 3.50
N ILE A 317 8.69 18.33 3.05
CA ILE A 317 8.12 19.53 3.66
C ILE A 317 7.51 19.19 5.02
N ARG A 318 7.57 20.14 5.95
CA ARG A 318 7.09 19.92 7.33
C ARG A 318 5.57 19.98 7.46
N TRP A 319 4.92 20.78 6.63
CA TRP A 319 3.49 21.10 6.71
C TRP A 319 2.82 20.82 5.37
N PRO A 320 1.60 20.25 5.36
CA PRO A 320 0.90 19.96 4.12
C PRO A 320 0.61 21.23 3.31
N THR A 321 0.76 21.11 1.99
CA THR A 321 0.15 22.03 1.02
C THR A 321 -1.22 21.50 0.62
N TYR A 322 -2.10 22.38 0.16
CA TYR A 322 -3.48 22.02 -0.12
C TYR A 322 -3.78 22.45 -1.54
N ALA A 323 -4.17 21.48 -2.37
CA ALA A 323 -4.67 21.76 -3.70
C ALA A 323 -6.06 22.40 -3.62
N ASP A 324 -6.46 23.14 -4.65
CA ASP A 324 -7.73 23.89 -4.65
C ASP A 324 -8.95 22.96 -4.48
N TRP A 325 -8.87 21.73 -4.98
CA TRP A 325 -9.91 20.71 -4.87
C TRP A 325 -10.03 20.11 -3.46
N MET A 326 -9.04 20.26 -2.59
CA MET A 326 -9.04 19.74 -1.21
C MET A 326 -9.89 20.61 -0.28
N THR A 327 -11.18 20.72 -0.59
CA THR A 327 -12.11 21.51 0.21
C THR A 327 -12.38 20.83 1.56
N PRO A 328 -12.70 21.61 2.61
CA PRO A 328 -13.10 21.08 3.91
C PRO A 328 -14.19 20.00 3.82
N ASP A 329 -15.24 20.24 3.03
CA ASP A 329 -16.40 19.35 2.93
C ASP A 329 -16.05 18.04 2.20
N LEU A 330 -15.17 18.07 1.19
CA LEU A 330 -14.67 16.86 0.55
C LEU A 330 -13.85 16.02 1.53
N LEU A 331 -12.92 16.65 2.28
CA LEU A 331 -12.10 15.92 3.24
C LEU A 331 -12.95 15.30 4.35
N ALA A 332 -14.03 15.96 4.77
CA ALA A 332 -15.01 15.39 5.70
C ALA A 332 -15.74 14.18 5.11
N LEU A 333 -16.22 14.26 3.86
CA LEU A 333 -16.84 13.13 3.17
C LEU A 333 -15.91 11.91 3.12
N LEU A 334 -14.63 12.12 2.80
CA LEU A 334 -13.64 11.05 2.70
C LEU A 334 -13.32 10.46 4.08
N ASP A 335 -13.15 11.29 5.12
CA ASP A 335 -12.95 10.79 6.48
C ASP A 335 -14.17 10.04 7.02
N ASP A 336 -15.39 10.49 6.72
CA ASP A 336 -16.62 9.78 7.09
C ASP A 336 -16.73 8.43 6.37
N THR A 337 -16.25 8.34 5.14
CA THR A 337 -16.28 7.12 4.33
C THR A 337 -15.26 6.10 4.83
N PHE A 338 -14.01 6.51 5.06
CA PHE A 338 -12.89 5.60 5.34
C PHE A 338 -12.42 5.58 6.80
N GLY A 339 -12.88 6.51 7.63
CA GLY A 339 -12.56 6.60 9.06
C GLY A 339 -11.12 7.00 9.39
N TRP A 340 -10.42 7.68 8.48
CA TRP A 340 -8.98 7.95 8.56
C TRP A 340 -8.51 8.59 9.88
N THR A 341 -9.29 9.49 10.47
CA THR A 341 -9.00 10.11 11.77
C THR A 341 -8.90 9.10 12.93
N ARG A 342 -9.46 7.90 12.76
CA ARG A 342 -9.47 6.83 13.77
C ARG A 342 -8.48 5.71 13.46
N HIS A 343 -7.81 5.76 12.32
CA HIS A 343 -6.86 4.75 11.86
C HIS A 343 -5.42 5.24 12.01
N PHE A 344 -4.52 4.32 12.38
CA PHE A 344 -3.10 4.60 12.61
C PHE A 344 -2.16 3.76 11.74
N GLY A 345 -2.67 2.74 11.03
CA GLY A 345 -1.84 1.81 10.25
C GLY A 345 -1.10 0.78 11.12
N ASN A 346 -0.95 -0.44 10.59
CA ASN A 346 -0.26 -1.52 11.31
C ASN A 346 1.22 -1.54 10.97
N HIS A 347 1.57 -1.20 9.72
CA HIS A 347 2.93 -1.21 9.23
C HIS A 347 3.62 0.16 9.36
N PRO A 348 4.96 0.20 9.50
CA PRO A 348 5.70 1.46 9.64
C PRO A 348 5.44 2.48 8.53
N TRP A 349 5.30 2.00 7.28
CA TRP A 349 5.03 2.87 6.13
C TRP A 349 3.58 3.39 6.11
N GLU A 350 2.60 2.56 6.51
CA GLU A 350 1.20 3.01 6.67
C GLU A 350 1.07 4.05 7.77
N ARG A 351 1.78 3.87 8.90
CA ARG A 351 1.81 4.83 9.99
C ARG A 351 2.28 6.20 9.52
N GLN A 352 3.36 6.24 8.74
CA GLN A 352 3.84 7.49 8.17
C GLN A 352 2.79 8.18 7.28
N GLN A 353 2.04 7.41 6.50
CA GLN A 353 0.95 7.95 5.68
C GLN A 353 -0.21 8.48 6.53
N TYR A 354 -0.66 7.73 7.54
CA TYR A 354 -1.72 8.18 8.45
C TYR A 354 -1.30 9.41 9.27
N ASP A 355 -0.08 9.43 9.80
CA ASP A 355 0.46 10.61 10.50
C ASP A 355 0.46 11.86 9.62
N TRP A 356 0.74 11.70 8.32
CA TRP A 356 0.66 12.79 7.37
C TRP A 356 -0.79 13.21 7.11
N LEU A 357 -1.67 12.23 6.87
CA LEU A 357 -3.07 12.43 6.61
C LEU A 357 -3.79 13.12 7.78
N HIS A 358 -3.46 12.76 9.02
CA HIS A 358 -3.96 13.44 10.22
C HIS A 358 -3.60 14.92 10.21
N ARG A 359 -2.41 15.32 9.75
CA ARG A 359 -2.05 16.75 9.62
C ARG A 359 -2.86 17.47 8.55
N VAL A 360 -3.19 16.76 7.45
CA VAL A 360 -4.08 17.29 6.40
C VAL A 360 -5.47 17.53 6.98
N LEU A 361 -6.00 16.57 7.74
CA LEU A 361 -7.33 16.61 8.35
C LEU A 361 -7.42 17.55 9.56
N ASP A 362 -6.33 17.78 10.30
CA ASP A 362 -6.28 18.72 11.44
C ASP A 362 -6.60 20.16 11.01
N ARG A 363 -6.18 20.56 9.80
CA ARG A 363 -6.57 21.86 9.22
C ARG A 363 -8.07 21.91 8.96
N HIS A 364 -8.70 20.82 8.50
CA HIS A 364 -10.14 20.75 8.36
C HIS A 364 -10.84 21.00 9.71
N GLY A 365 -10.43 20.31 10.77
CA GLY A 365 -10.96 20.54 12.12
C GLY A 365 -10.82 22.00 12.58
N ALA A 366 -9.67 22.62 12.30
CA ALA A 366 -9.43 24.03 12.63
C ALA A 366 -10.27 25.02 11.79
N LEU A 367 -10.44 24.76 10.50
CA LEU A 367 -11.23 25.61 9.57
C LEU A 367 -12.73 25.48 9.85
N SER A 368 -13.24 24.28 10.06
CA SER A 368 -14.65 24.04 10.41
C SER A 368 -15.00 24.71 11.74
N ALA A 369 -14.14 24.59 12.75
CA ALA A 369 -14.30 25.32 14.01
C ALA A 369 -14.23 26.85 13.85
N ALA A 370 -13.44 27.37 12.91
CA ALA A 370 -13.38 28.80 12.62
C ALA A 370 -14.65 29.30 11.91
N ALA A 371 -15.15 28.57 10.92
CA ALA A 371 -16.38 28.88 10.19
C ALA A 371 -17.61 28.85 11.12
N ASP A 372 -17.68 27.88 12.04
CA ASP A 372 -18.76 27.82 13.03
C ASP A 372 -18.73 28.99 14.01
N ARG A 373 -17.53 29.43 14.43
CA ARG A 373 -17.37 30.65 15.24
C ARG A 373 -17.83 31.89 14.50
N GLU A 374 -17.56 32.00 13.21
CA GLU A 374 -17.99 33.13 12.39
C GLU A 374 -19.50 33.13 12.15
N ARG A 375 -20.10 31.97 11.86
CA ARG A 375 -21.57 31.81 11.79
C ARG A 375 -22.24 32.14 13.13
N ALA A 376 -21.65 31.75 14.25
CA ALA A 376 -22.14 32.10 15.58
C ALA A 376 -22.11 33.62 15.81
N ARG A 377 -20.98 34.29 15.48
CA ARG A 377 -20.87 35.76 15.55
C ARG A 377 -21.87 36.47 14.62
N ALA A 378 -22.09 35.95 13.42
CA ALA A 378 -23.07 36.50 12.49
C ALA A 378 -24.51 36.36 13.01
N ARG A 379 -24.84 35.23 13.67
CA ARG A 379 -26.13 35.02 14.35
C ARG A 379 -26.30 35.95 15.54
N GLU A 380 -25.27 36.11 16.37
CA GLU A 380 -25.26 37.06 17.49
C GLU A 380 -25.45 38.49 17.00
N HIS A 381 -24.75 38.89 15.93
CA HIS A 381 -24.90 40.20 15.33
C HIS A 381 -26.31 40.40 14.73
N ALA A 382 -26.83 39.42 14.00
CA ALA A 382 -28.19 39.46 13.45
C ALA A 382 -29.26 39.51 14.56
N GLN A 383 -29.06 38.78 15.67
CA GLN A 383 -29.94 38.83 16.84
C GLN A 383 -29.83 40.17 17.56
N ALA A 384 -28.64 40.76 17.70
CA ALA A 384 -28.45 42.09 18.27
C ALA A 384 -29.16 43.18 17.43
N HIS A 385 -29.10 43.08 16.10
CA HIS A 385 -29.85 43.99 15.21
C HIS A 385 -31.36 43.72 15.16
N ALA A 386 -31.79 42.47 15.34
CA ALA A 386 -33.21 42.12 15.41
C ALA A 386 -33.86 42.44 16.78
N SER A 387 -33.04 42.56 17.84
CA SER A 387 -33.48 42.87 19.20
C SER A 387 -33.22 44.32 19.63
N GLU A 388 -32.67 45.17 18.75
CA GLU A 388 -32.80 46.62 18.95
C GLU A 388 -34.28 46.99 18.80
N PRO A 389 -34.99 47.38 19.87
CA PRO A 389 -36.28 48.00 19.71
C PRO A 389 -36.05 49.23 18.86
N ARG A 390 -36.82 49.37 17.77
CA ARG A 390 -36.89 50.59 16.94
C ARG A 390 -36.90 51.77 17.92
N ARG A 391 -35.76 52.46 18.06
CA ARG A 391 -35.64 53.60 18.95
C ARG A 391 -36.58 54.63 18.39
N ASP A 392 -37.79 54.70 18.94
CA ASP A 392 -38.65 55.86 18.79
C ASP A 392 -37.77 57.06 19.13
N ALA A 393 -37.65 57.96 18.16
CA ALA A 393 -36.87 59.18 18.26
C ALA A 393 -37.47 60.08 19.34
N ARG A 394 -37.23 59.76 20.62
CA ARG A 394 -37.32 60.72 21.70
C ARG A 394 -36.11 61.63 21.57
N MET A 395 -36.36 62.83 21.04
CA MET A 395 -35.45 63.96 21.19
C MET A 395 -34.94 63.99 22.64
N PRO A 396 -33.61 63.92 22.88
CA PRO A 396 -33.08 64.02 24.23
C PRO A 396 -33.51 65.36 24.82
N GLY A 397 -34.02 65.33 26.05
CA GLY A 397 -34.41 66.55 26.75
C GLY A 397 -33.21 67.49 26.85
N ILE A 398 -33.43 68.80 26.71
CA ILE A 398 -32.39 69.84 26.71
C ILE A 398 -31.32 69.62 27.80
N LEU A 399 -31.72 69.15 28.98
CA LEU A 399 -30.83 68.90 30.10
C LEU A 399 -29.83 67.76 29.84
N GLU A 400 -30.21 66.67 29.18
CA GLU A 400 -29.29 65.55 28.88
C GLU A 400 -28.19 65.97 27.89
N LEU A 401 -28.50 66.87 26.96
CA LEU A 401 -27.53 67.42 26.00
C LEU A 401 -26.43 68.25 26.69
N PHE A 402 -26.76 68.92 27.79
CA PHE A 402 -25.81 69.74 28.55
C PHE A 402 -24.97 68.95 29.55
N PHE A 403 -25.47 67.84 30.10
CA PHE A 403 -24.78 67.10 31.17
C PHE A 403 -24.04 65.83 30.70
N ALA A 404 -24.25 65.36 29.47
CA ALA A 404 -23.64 64.11 29.00
C ALA A 404 -22.14 64.21 28.65
N ARG A 405 -21.56 65.41 28.53
CA ARG A 405 -20.14 65.59 28.17
C ARG A 405 -19.44 66.57 29.12
N PRO A 406 -18.26 66.22 29.69
CA PRO A 406 -17.56 67.08 30.65
C PRO A 406 -17.21 68.47 30.10
N ARG A 407 -16.95 68.58 28.80
CA ARG A 407 -16.67 69.85 28.12
C ARG A 407 -17.89 70.78 28.07
N THR A 408 -19.10 70.24 27.92
CA THR A 408 -20.32 71.04 27.84
C THR A 408 -20.67 71.65 29.20
N LEU A 409 -20.44 70.91 30.28
CA LEU A 409 -20.58 71.40 31.66
C LEU A 409 -19.70 72.61 31.97
N MET A 410 -18.44 72.60 31.52
CA MET A 410 -17.54 73.74 31.64
C MET A 410 -18.07 74.97 30.88
N ILE A 411 -18.53 74.80 29.64
CA ILE A 411 -19.08 75.89 28.83
C ILE A 411 -20.33 76.48 29.50
N THR A 412 -21.25 75.64 29.96
CA THR A 412 -22.47 76.09 30.65
C THR A 412 -22.14 76.83 31.95
N TYR A 413 -21.13 76.39 32.70
CA TYR A 413 -20.66 77.08 33.89
C TYR A 413 -20.05 78.46 33.57
N TYR A 414 -19.23 78.58 32.52
CA TYR A 414 -18.69 79.88 32.10
C TYR A 414 -19.78 80.84 31.63
N VAL A 415 -20.74 80.37 30.83
CA VAL A 415 -21.89 81.18 30.39
C VAL A 415 -22.71 81.65 31.60
N TYR A 416 -22.98 80.76 32.56
CA TYR A 416 -23.66 81.13 33.80
C TYR A 416 -22.89 82.22 34.58
N ARG A 417 -21.56 82.11 34.70
CA ARG A 417 -20.72 83.12 35.38
C ARG A 417 -20.73 84.47 34.66
N VAL A 418 -20.71 84.48 33.33
CA VAL A 418 -20.82 85.72 32.54
C VAL A 418 -22.18 86.38 32.73
N VAL A 419 -23.28 85.62 32.67
CA VAL A 419 -24.63 86.15 32.94
C VAL A 419 -24.74 86.72 34.35
N GLN A 420 -24.13 86.05 35.34
CA GLN A 420 -24.13 86.51 36.73
C GLN A 420 -23.36 87.83 36.92
N VAL A 421 -22.27 88.03 36.18
CA VAL A 421 -21.51 89.30 36.17
C VAL A 421 -22.31 90.40 35.49
N ILE A 422 -22.93 90.12 34.33
CA ILE A 422 -23.76 91.09 33.61
C ILE A 422 -24.96 91.51 34.47
N TRP A 423 -25.62 90.57 35.16
CA TRP A 423 -26.72 90.89 36.08
C TRP A 423 -26.26 91.84 37.19
N ARG A 424 -25.10 91.58 37.81
CA ARG A 424 -24.55 92.43 38.88
C ARG A 424 -24.05 93.79 38.42
N LEU A 425 -23.91 94.00 37.10
CA LEU A 425 -23.59 95.30 36.53
C LEU A 425 -24.85 96.06 36.10
N ALA A 426 -25.97 95.37 35.91
CA ALA A 426 -27.25 95.94 35.50
C ALA A 426 -28.19 96.29 36.67
N VAL A 427 -27.92 95.73 37.86
CA VAL A 427 -28.55 96.05 39.15
C VAL A 427 -27.53 96.77 40.01
#